data_AF-A0A1V1NWD2-F1
#
_entry.id   AF-A0A1V1NWD2-F1
#
_cell.length_a   1.000
_cell.length_b   1.000
_cell.length_c   1.000
_cell.angle_alpha   90.00
_cell.angle_beta   90.00
_cell.angle_gamma   90.00
#
_symmetry.space_group_name_H-M   'P 1'
#
loop_
_entity.id
_entity.type
_entity.pdbx_description
1 polymer ?
#
loop_
_entity_poly.entity_id
_entity_poly.type
_entity_poly.pdbx_seq_one_letter_code
_entity_poly.pdbx_strand_id
1 'polypeptide(L)'
;MTMHYPLSEEIGAPELFVGRKKEFAMLDEWIEQIPKRLGKSKALFSRKKGGKTSLVQRLFNRLWSDNGPVIPIFFSIPERSIWLPDFAIQYYCIFASQYIAFLDRNESLVGYPLSLKEIHEYGKNKSIQPFVRDTNYLQENKEQELYDSMWETACSAPKRFAHYFDQRFVIIIDEFQFLSHYVTIDPQKNFHINPCPAAIINCQNPR
;
A
#
# COMPACT_ATOMS: atom_id res chain seq x y z
N MET A 1 6.99 -19.87 -14.41
CA MET A 1 6.25 -18.60 -14.51
C MET A 1 7.25 -17.48 -14.74
N THR A 2 6.96 -16.57 -15.67
CA THR A 2 7.79 -15.38 -15.92
C THR A 2 7.44 -14.33 -14.89
N MET A 3 8.45 -13.74 -14.24
CA MET A 3 8.25 -12.68 -13.25
C MET A 3 7.98 -11.35 -13.96
N HIS A 4 6.90 -10.68 -13.58
CA HIS A 4 6.57 -9.32 -13.97
C HIS A 4 7.07 -8.34 -12.91
N TYR A 5 7.43 -7.13 -13.34
CA TYR A 5 7.98 -6.08 -12.49
C TYR A 5 7.14 -4.80 -12.57
N PRO A 6 5.85 -4.85 -12.19
CA PRO A 6 4.99 -3.67 -12.17
C PRO A 6 5.52 -2.57 -11.23
N LEU A 7 6.20 -2.97 -10.15
CA LEU A 7 6.93 -2.05 -9.29
C LEU A 7 8.41 -2.09 -9.67
N SER A 8 8.94 -0.95 -10.12
CA SER A 8 10.38 -0.82 -10.38
C SER A 8 11.16 -1.03 -9.08
N GLU A 9 12.15 -1.92 -9.11
CA GLU A 9 13.06 -2.10 -7.98
C GLU A 9 14.09 -0.98 -7.98
N GLU A 10 14.20 -0.25 -6.87
CA GLU A 10 15.03 0.96 -6.79
C GLU A 10 16.51 0.67 -6.60
N ILE A 11 16.85 -0.55 -6.16
CA ILE A 11 18.21 -0.92 -5.77
C ILE A 11 18.68 -2.11 -6.61
N GLY A 12 19.60 -1.81 -7.52
CA GLY A 12 20.26 -2.81 -8.35
C GLY A 12 19.36 -3.38 -9.44
N ALA A 13 19.98 -4.10 -10.38
CA ALA A 13 19.23 -4.79 -11.42
C ALA A 13 18.53 -6.04 -10.81
N PRO A 14 17.27 -6.33 -11.15
CA PRO A 14 16.52 -7.42 -10.54
C PRO A 14 17.20 -8.79 -10.60
N GLU A 15 17.94 -9.08 -11.67
CA GLU A 15 18.70 -10.30 -11.89
C GLU A 15 19.87 -10.49 -10.90
N LEU A 16 20.33 -9.40 -10.27
CA LEU A 16 21.41 -9.43 -9.28
C LEU A 16 20.91 -9.66 -7.86
N PHE A 17 19.58 -9.77 -7.65
CA PHE A 17 19.02 -10.05 -6.35
C PHE A 17 19.36 -11.50 -5.93
N VAL A 18 20.32 -11.63 -5.02
CA VAL A 18 20.78 -12.92 -4.49
C VAL A 18 20.75 -12.96 -2.96
N GLY A 19 20.71 -14.17 -2.39
CA GLY A 19 20.59 -14.39 -0.95
C GLY A 19 19.13 -14.32 -0.48
N ARG A 20 18.90 -14.10 0.82
CA ARG A 20 17.56 -13.92 1.42
C ARG A 20 16.58 -15.09 1.34
N LYS A 21 17.05 -16.29 0.98
CA LYS A 21 16.21 -17.50 0.90
C LYS A 21 15.46 -17.79 2.20
N LYS A 22 16.11 -17.56 3.34
CA LYS A 22 15.49 -17.77 4.67
C LYS A 22 14.38 -16.76 4.93
N GLU A 23 14.64 -15.49 4.66
CA GLU A 23 13.63 -14.42 4.81
C GLU A 23 12.43 -14.64 3.89
N PHE A 24 12.65 -15.05 2.63
CA PHE A 24 11.56 -15.40 1.73
C PHE A 24 10.79 -16.63 2.19
N ALA A 25 11.46 -17.69 2.65
CA ALA A 25 10.75 -18.86 3.21
C ALA A 25 9.84 -18.47 4.38
N MET A 26 10.32 -17.61 5.29
CA MET A 26 9.49 -17.10 6.40
C MET A 26 8.34 -16.21 5.94
N LEU A 27 8.52 -15.43 4.87
CA LEU A 27 7.47 -14.60 4.29
C LEU A 27 6.44 -15.46 3.55
N ASP A 28 6.87 -16.48 2.82
CA ASP A 28 6.02 -17.41 2.08
C ASP A 28 5.11 -18.19 3.04
N GLU A 29 5.70 -18.80 4.08
CA GLU A 29 4.94 -19.48 5.14
C GLU A 29 3.88 -18.55 5.76
N TRP A 30 4.22 -17.28 5.94
CA TRP A 30 3.30 -16.29 6.48
C TRP A 30 2.20 -15.89 5.49
N ILE A 31 2.53 -15.70 4.21
CA ILE A 31 1.57 -15.39 3.14
C ILE A 31 0.53 -16.50 3.01
N GLU A 32 0.94 -17.77 3.12
CA GLU A 32 0.04 -18.92 3.08
C GLU A 32 -1.01 -18.92 4.21
N GLN A 33 -0.75 -18.21 5.32
CA GLN A 33 -1.71 -18.06 6.43
C GLN A 33 -2.73 -16.94 6.19
N ILE A 34 -2.49 -16.04 5.24
CA ILE A 34 -3.34 -14.88 5.00
C ILE A 34 -4.73 -15.28 4.48
N PRO A 35 -4.87 -16.17 3.47
CA PRO A 35 -6.18 -16.66 3.05
C PRO A 35 -6.99 -17.30 4.19
N LYS A 36 -6.30 -17.96 5.12
CA LYS A 36 -6.87 -18.61 6.31
C LYS A 36 -7.24 -17.63 7.44
N ARG A 37 -7.05 -16.33 7.24
CA ARG A 37 -7.24 -15.27 8.25
C ARG A 37 -6.35 -15.42 9.50
N LEU A 38 -5.27 -16.19 9.38
CA LEU A 38 -4.31 -16.44 10.46
C LEU A 38 -3.08 -15.53 10.37
N GLY A 39 -2.86 -14.87 9.24
CA GLY A 39 -1.78 -13.90 9.04
C GLY A 39 -1.96 -12.66 9.92
N LYS A 40 -1.01 -12.40 10.82
CA LYS A 40 -0.91 -11.14 11.57
C LYS A 40 0.05 -10.18 10.89
N SER A 41 -0.08 -8.87 11.12
CA SER A 41 0.85 -7.87 10.63
C SER A 41 2.28 -8.16 11.12
N LYS A 42 3.27 -7.98 10.25
CA LYS A 42 4.69 -8.18 10.54
C LYS A 42 5.44 -6.88 10.31
N ALA A 43 6.36 -6.55 11.21
CA ALA A 43 7.32 -5.47 11.00
C ALA A 43 8.69 -6.08 10.65
N LEU A 44 9.32 -5.56 9.60
CA LEU A 44 10.66 -5.93 9.19
C LEU A 44 11.65 -4.89 9.70
N PHE A 45 12.47 -5.30 10.67
CA PHE A 45 13.51 -4.45 11.25
C PHE A 45 14.88 -4.86 10.72
N SER A 46 15.67 -3.88 10.30
CA SER A 46 17.11 -4.08 10.01
C SER A 46 17.82 -2.74 10.02
N ARG A 47 19.15 -2.75 9.97
CA ARG A 47 19.95 -1.50 9.88
C ARG A 47 19.64 -0.75 8.57
N LYS A 48 19.96 0.55 8.53
CA LYS A 48 19.89 1.36 7.30
C LYS A 48 20.73 0.67 6.20
N LYS A 49 20.23 0.69 4.96
CA LYS A 49 20.83 -0.02 3.81
C LYS A 49 20.92 -1.54 3.96
N GLY A 50 20.16 -2.13 4.89
CA GLY A 50 20.06 -3.58 5.07
C GLY A 50 19.16 -4.28 4.04
N GLY A 51 18.91 -3.69 2.87
CA GLY A 51 18.16 -4.29 1.76
C GLY A 51 16.67 -4.60 2.02
N LYS A 52 16.01 -3.89 2.94
CA LYS A 52 14.58 -4.10 3.24
C LYS A 52 13.70 -3.72 2.06
N THR A 53 13.92 -2.53 1.52
CA THR A 53 13.21 -2.00 0.34
C THR A 53 13.24 -3.00 -0.81
N SER A 54 14.44 -3.47 -1.20
CA SER A 54 14.57 -4.50 -2.25
C SER A 54 13.81 -5.78 -1.92
N LEU A 55 13.84 -6.24 -0.67
CA LEU A 55 13.12 -7.46 -0.24
C LEU A 55 11.61 -7.30 -0.38
N VAL A 56 11.06 -6.16 0.06
CA VAL A 56 9.61 -5.93 0.04
C VAL A 56 9.09 -5.56 -1.34
N GLN A 57 9.89 -4.86 -2.16
CA GLN A 57 9.60 -4.62 -3.58
C GLN A 57 9.59 -5.95 -4.36
N ARG A 58 10.56 -6.82 -4.10
CA ARG A 58 10.60 -8.17 -4.69
C ARG A 58 9.41 -9.02 -4.27
N LEU A 59 8.99 -8.92 -3.00
CA LEU A 59 7.79 -9.58 -2.50
C LEU A 59 6.53 -9.11 -3.24
N PHE A 60 6.38 -7.80 -3.44
CA PHE A 60 5.28 -7.24 -4.22
C PHE A 60 5.24 -7.80 -5.64
N ASN A 61 6.37 -7.73 -6.36
CA ASN A 61 6.47 -8.19 -7.74
C ASN A 61 6.17 -9.69 -7.88
N ARG A 62 6.64 -10.50 -6.92
CA ARG A 62 6.33 -11.94 -6.87
C ARG A 62 4.84 -12.18 -6.66
N LEU A 63 4.23 -11.60 -5.62
CA LEU A 63 2.80 -11.76 -5.35
C LEU A 63 1.92 -11.28 -6.51
N TRP A 64 2.31 -10.18 -7.16
CA TRP A 64 1.58 -9.65 -8.31
C TRP A 64 1.68 -10.58 -9.51
N SER A 65 2.88 -11.12 -9.77
CA SER A 65 3.14 -12.07 -10.87
C SER A 65 2.45 -13.42 -10.66
N ASP A 66 2.45 -13.92 -9.42
CA ASP A 66 1.83 -15.19 -9.06
C ASP A 66 0.30 -15.14 -9.23
N ASN A 67 -0.29 -13.93 -9.19
CA ASN A 67 -1.73 -13.69 -9.34
C ASN A 67 -2.57 -14.59 -8.41
N GLY A 68 -2.06 -14.80 -7.20
CA GLY A 68 -2.63 -15.71 -6.22
C GLY A 68 -3.79 -15.11 -5.42
N PRO A 69 -4.20 -15.77 -4.33
CA PRO A 69 -5.31 -15.32 -3.48
C PRO A 69 -4.99 -14.10 -2.62
N VAL A 70 -3.75 -13.60 -2.65
CA VAL A 70 -3.27 -12.48 -1.84
C VAL A 70 -2.84 -11.34 -2.77
N ILE A 71 -3.54 -10.22 -2.67
CA ILE A 71 -3.32 -9.03 -3.49
C ILE A 71 -2.29 -8.13 -2.81
N PRO A 72 -1.12 -7.88 -3.42
CA PRO A 72 -0.11 -7.01 -2.84
C PRO A 72 -0.43 -5.55 -3.15
N ILE A 73 -0.24 -4.67 -2.17
CA ILE A 73 -0.27 -3.22 -2.31
C ILE A 73 1.01 -2.68 -1.70
N PHE A 74 1.73 -1.82 -2.42
CA PHE A 74 2.97 -1.20 -1.99
C PHE A 74 2.80 0.32 -1.83
N PHE A 75 3.18 0.83 -0.67
CA PHE A 75 3.18 2.26 -0.37
C PHE A 75 4.51 2.63 0.29
N SER A 76 5.27 3.52 -0.36
CA SER A 76 6.47 4.11 0.23
C SER A 76 6.11 5.49 0.76
N ILE A 77 6.38 5.74 2.05
CA ILE A 77 6.15 7.05 2.64
C ILE A 77 7.23 8.01 2.14
N PRO A 78 6.88 9.18 1.60
CA PRO A 78 7.89 10.08 1.06
C PRO A 78 8.71 10.76 2.18
N GLU A 79 10.00 10.96 1.94
CA GLU A 79 10.91 11.71 2.84
C GLU A 79 10.73 13.23 2.67
N ARG A 80 9.49 13.71 2.79
CA ARG A 80 9.14 15.14 2.72
C ARG A 80 7.87 15.41 3.50
N SER A 81 7.78 16.61 4.10
CA SER A 81 6.58 17.02 4.80
C SER A 81 5.36 16.97 3.87
N ILE A 82 4.27 16.38 4.36
CA ILE A 82 2.99 16.24 3.68
C ILE A 82 1.86 16.48 4.67
N TRP A 83 0.88 17.27 4.25
CA TRP A 83 -0.29 17.55 5.04
C TRP A 83 -1.24 16.33 5.07
N LEU A 84 -1.86 16.05 6.22
CA LEU A 84 -2.66 14.83 6.44
C LEU A 84 -3.75 14.59 5.38
N PRO A 85 -4.54 15.58 4.94
CA PRO A 85 -5.52 15.41 3.85
C PRO A 85 -4.89 14.98 2.53
N ASP A 86 -3.76 15.58 2.15
CA ASP A 86 -3.06 15.22 0.93
C ASP A 86 -2.44 13.82 1.03
N PHE A 87 -1.92 13.47 2.21
CA PHE A 87 -1.46 12.12 2.51
C PHE A 87 -2.59 11.09 2.43
N ALA A 88 -3.77 11.40 2.97
CA ALA A 88 -4.95 10.53 2.90
C ALA A 88 -5.39 10.29 1.45
N ILE A 89 -5.45 11.35 0.64
CA ILE A 89 -5.76 11.25 -0.79
C ILE A 89 -4.70 10.42 -1.51
N GLN A 90 -3.41 10.72 -1.29
CA GLN A 90 -2.30 10.01 -1.92
C GLN A 90 -2.34 8.51 -1.58
N TYR A 91 -2.52 8.16 -0.31
CA TYR A 91 -2.63 6.78 0.14
C TYR A 91 -3.80 6.05 -0.53
N TYR A 92 -4.99 6.67 -0.54
CA TYR A 92 -6.17 6.07 -1.15
C TYR A 92 -6.00 5.87 -2.65
N CYS A 93 -5.48 6.89 -3.37
CA CYS A 93 -5.23 6.79 -4.80
C CYS A 93 -4.25 5.66 -5.14
N ILE A 94 -3.18 5.49 -4.37
CA ILE A 94 -2.23 4.39 -4.56
C ILE A 94 -2.89 3.03 -4.30
N PHE A 95 -3.62 2.90 -3.20
CA PHE A 95 -4.35 1.66 -2.89
C PHE A 95 -5.33 1.28 -4.02
N ALA A 96 -6.20 2.21 -4.42
CA ALA A 96 -7.21 1.97 -5.44
C ALA A 96 -6.56 1.66 -6.79
N SER A 97 -5.54 2.42 -7.19
CA SER A 97 -4.86 2.23 -8.48
C SER A 97 -4.14 0.90 -8.56
N GLN A 98 -3.42 0.49 -7.50
CA GLN A 98 -2.73 -0.80 -7.50
C GLN A 98 -3.71 -1.97 -7.40
N TYR A 99 -4.84 -1.80 -6.72
CA TYR A 99 -5.90 -2.80 -6.72
C TYR A 99 -6.51 -2.94 -8.13
N ILE A 100 -6.84 -1.83 -8.80
CA ILE A 100 -7.31 -1.82 -10.20
C ILE A 100 -6.25 -2.42 -11.12
N ALA A 101 -4.96 -2.08 -10.93
CA ALA A 101 -3.82 -2.65 -11.66
C ALA A 101 -3.79 -4.18 -11.56
N PHE A 102 -4.05 -4.72 -10.37
CA PHE A 102 -4.10 -6.15 -10.14
C PHE A 102 -5.32 -6.81 -10.79
N LEU A 103 -6.50 -6.17 -10.73
CA LEU A 103 -7.72 -6.70 -11.34
C LEU A 103 -7.64 -6.73 -12.87
N ASP A 104 -7.27 -5.61 -13.48
CA ASP A 104 -7.22 -5.44 -14.93
C ASP A 104 -5.88 -5.90 -15.54
N ARG A 105 -4.96 -6.37 -14.70
CA ARG A 105 -3.58 -6.76 -15.08
C ARG A 105 -2.84 -5.66 -15.83
N ASN A 106 -3.04 -4.41 -15.39
CA ASN A 106 -2.43 -3.22 -15.98
C ASN A 106 -1.30 -2.69 -15.08
N GLU A 107 -0.06 -3.05 -15.41
CA GLU A 107 1.15 -2.70 -14.66
C GLU A 107 1.38 -1.18 -14.57
N SER A 108 0.95 -0.40 -15.56
CA SER A 108 1.23 1.03 -15.61
C SER A 108 0.63 1.79 -14.44
N LEU A 109 -0.50 1.32 -13.90
CA LEU A 109 -1.21 1.93 -12.78
C LEU A 109 -0.46 1.76 -11.44
N VAL A 110 0.54 0.88 -11.37
CA VAL A 110 1.42 0.77 -10.19
C VAL A 110 2.40 1.93 -10.14
N GLY A 111 2.97 2.32 -11.28
CA GLY A 111 3.88 3.46 -11.40
C GLY A 111 3.19 4.81 -11.59
N TYR A 112 1.98 4.82 -12.16
CA TYR A 112 1.19 6.01 -12.46
C TYR A 112 -0.22 5.88 -11.86
N PRO A 113 -0.38 6.15 -10.55
CA PRO A 113 -1.68 6.05 -9.89
C PRO A 113 -2.71 7.00 -10.48
N LEU A 114 -3.94 6.52 -10.57
CA LEU A 114 -5.13 7.29 -10.92
C LEU A 114 -5.43 8.36 -9.85
N SER A 115 -5.97 9.48 -10.31
CA SER A 115 -6.59 10.50 -9.48
C SER A 115 -7.92 10.04 -8.88
N LEU A 116 -8.41 10.75 -7.85
CA LEU A 116 -9.74 10.48 -7.27
C LEU A 116 -10.85 10.50 -8.31
N LYS A 117 -10.77 11.41 -9.29
CA LYS A 117 -11.77 11.53 -10.36
C LYS A 117 -11.75 10.29 -11.27
N GLU A 118 -10.57 9.84 -11.68
CA GLU A 118 -10.44 8.66 -12.53
C GLU A 118 -10.90 7.38 -11.79
N ILE A 119 -10.59 7.26 -10.49
CA ILE A 119 -11.06 6.14 -9.65
C ILE A 119 -12.59 6.17 -9.53
N HIS A 120 -13.18 7.35 -9.36
CA HIS A 120 -14.62 7.53 -9.30
C HIS A 120 -15.30 7.11 -10.62
N GLU A 121 -14.75 7.55 -11.75
CA GLU A 121 -15.23 7.19 -13.09
C GLU A 121 -15.09 5.68 -13.35
N TYR A 122 -13.95 5.08 -12.97
CA TYR A 122 -13.76 3.63 -13.01
C TYR A 122 -14.83 2.89 -12.20
N GLY A 123 -15.06 3.34 -10.96
CA GLY A 123 -16.09 2.80 -10.07
C GLY A 123 -17.48 2.86 -10.69
N LYS A 124 -17.85 3.97 -11.32
CA LYS A 124 -19.13 4.11 -12.05
C LYS A 124 -19.22 3.15 -13.24
N ASN A 125 -18.19 3.14 -14.10
CA ASN A 125 -18.18 2.35 -15.32
C ASN A 125 -18.23 0.84 -15.05
N LYS A 126 -17.56 0.38 -13.98
CA LYS A 126 -17.55 -1.03 -13.57
C LYS A 126 -18.63 -1.37 -12.53
N SER A 127 -19.47 -0.41 -12.14
CA SER A 127 -20.47 -0.55 -11.08
C SER A 127 -19.92 -0.99 -9.72
N ILE A 128 -18.68 -0.58 -9.40
CA ILE A 128 -17.99 -0.87 -8.15
C ILE A 128 -18.28 0.26 -7.14
N GLN A 129 -19.37 0.09 -6.39
CA GLN A 129 -19.87 1.08 -5.44
C GLN A 129 -18.85 1.53 -4.38
N PRO A 130 -17.99 0.66 -3.81
CA PRO A 130 -16.98 1.11 -2.85
C PRO A 130 -16.06 2.23 -3.37
N PHE A 131 -15.65 2.21 -4.65
CA PHE A 131 -14.83 3.28 -5.22
C PHE A 131 -15.61 4.60 -5.33
N VAL A 132 -16.84 4.55 -5.84
CA VAL A 132 -17.71 5.71 -6.00
C VAL A 132 -17.98 6.37 -4.65
N ARG A 133 -18.34 5.55 -3.65
CA ARG A 133 -18.63 6.02 -2.30
C ARG A 133 -17.42 6.68 -1.65
N ASP A 134 -16.29 5.99 -1.62
CA ASP A 134 -15.10 6.47 -0.91
C ASP A 134 -14.53 7.75 -1.56
N THR A 135 -14.55 7.85 -2.90
CA THR A 135 -14.13 9.08 -3.60
C THR A 135 -15.02 10.28 -3.31
N ASN A 136 -16.35 10.09 -3.26
CA ASN A 136 -17.29 11.14 -2.85
C ASN A 136 -17.01 11.58 -1.40
N TYR A 137 -16.89 10.64 -0.46
CA TYR A 137 -16.59 10.97 0.94
C TYR A 137 -15.28 11.74 1.09
N LEU A 138 -14.23 11.35 0.36
CA LEU A 138 -12.94 12.06 0.42
C LEU A 138 -13.05 13.49 -0.12
N GLN A 139 -13.87 13.74 -1.14
CA GLN A 139 -14.13 15.08 -1.68
C GLN A 139 -14.97 15.91 -0.72
N GLU A 140 -16.12 15.39 -0.28
CA GLU A 140 -17.03 16.06 0.65
C GLU A 140 -16.35 16.41 1.98
N ASN A 141 -15.59 15.47 2.56
CA ASN A 141 -14.85 15.72 3.79
C ASN A 141 -13.73 16.75 3.60
N LYS A 142 -13.11 16.82 2.42
CA LYS A 142 -12.11 17.86 2.12
C LYS A 142 -12.74 19.24 2.08
N GLU A 143 -13.90 19.37 1.45
CA GLU A 143 -14.66 20.63 1.36
C GLU A 143 -15.17 21.11 2.73
N GLN A 144 -15.49 20.17 3.62
CA GLN A 144 -15.94 20.44 4.99
C GLN A 144 -14.80 20.51 6.02
N GLU A 145 -13.54 20.40 5.58
CA GLU A 145 -12.35 20.40 6.44
C GLU A 145 -12.34 19.28 7.50
N LEU A 146 -13.02 18.15 7.23
CA LEU A 146 -13.11 16.97 8.09
C LEU A 146 -11.93 16.00 7.86
N TYR A 147 -10.72 16.48 8.16
CA TYR A 147 -9.46 15.79 7.81
C TYR A 147 -9.28 14.43 8.48
N ASP A 148 -9.72 14.28 9.73
CA ASP A 148 -9.68 12.99 10.42
C ASP A 148 -10.56 11.95 9.70
N SER A 149 -11.74 12.36 9.25
CA SER A 149 -12.65 11.51 8.48
C SER A 149 -12.09 11.15 7.10
N MET A 150 -11.30 12.03 6.48
CA MET A 150 -10.56 11.70 5.26
C MET A 150 -9.55 10.58 5.52
N TRP A 151 -8.75 10.72 6.57
CA TRP A 151 -7.76 9.70 6.91
C TRP A 151 -8.41 8.38 7.28
N GLU A 152 -9.48 8.39 8.08
CA GLU A 152 -10.23 7.18 8.44
C GLU A 152 -10.79 6.47 7.20
N THR A 153 -11.33 7.24 6.26
CA THR A 153 -11.82 6.72 4.98
C THR A 153 -10.69 6.06 4.21
N ALA A 154 -9.55 6.74 4.05
CA ALA A 154 -8.42 6.23 3.29
C ALA A 154 -7.78 4.98 3.94
N CYS A 155 -7.41 5.07 5.22
CA CYS A 155 -6.62 4.03 5.89
C CYS A 155 -7.41 2.73 6.14
N SER A 156 -8.75 2.81 6.26
CA SER A 156 -9.59 1.62 6.40
C SER A 156 -10.12 1.07 5.08
N ALA A 157 -9.85 1.71 3.93
CA ALA A 157 -10.28 1.25 2.62
C ALA A 157 -9.83 -0.19 2.30
N PRO A 158 -8.55 -0.59 2.49
CA PRO A 158 -8.14 -1.96 2.22
C PRO A 158 -8.95 -3.00 3.01
N LYS A 159 -9.25 -2.72 4.28
CA LYS A 159 -10.07 -3.60 5.12
C LYS A 159 -11.51 -3.67 4.65
N ARG A 160 -12.12 -2.52 4.30
CA ARG A 160 -13.49 -2.48 3.78
C ARG A 160 -13.61 -3.24 2.46
N PHE A 161 -12.64 -3.08 1.56
CA PHE A 161 -12.59 -3.79 0.28
C PHE A 161 -12.35 -5.29 0.48
N ALA A 162 -11.44 -5.68 1.39
CA ALA A 162 -11.21 -7.08 1.73
C ALA A 162 -12.51 -7.78 2.17
N HIS A 163 -13.28 -7.10 3.00
CA HIS A 163 -14.57 -7.60 3.48
C HIS A 163 -15.62 -7.63 2.36
N TYR A 164 -15.75 -6.54 1.60
CA TYR A 164 -16.80 -6.38 0.59
C TYR A 164 -16.63 -7.37 -0.59
N PHE A 165 -15.39 -7.62 -1.03
CA PHE A 165 -15.09 -8.51 -2.15
C PHE A 165 -14.64 -9.92 -1.73
N ASP A 166 -14.64 -10.23 -0.43
CA ASP A 166 -14.00 -11.42 0.15
C ASP A 166 -12.56 -11.67 -0.37
N GLN A 167 -11.79 -10.60 -0.47
CA GLN A 167 -10.40 -10.64 -0.92
C GLN A 167 -9.43 -10.59 0.26
N ARG A 168 -8.15 -10.80 -0.03
CA ARG A 168 -7.08 -10.73 0.94
C ARG A 168 -6.00 -9.79 0.44
N PHE A 169 -5.67 -8.79 1.23
CA PHE A 169 -4.64 -7.81 0.89
C PHE A 169 -3.43 -7.95 1.80
N VAL A 170 -2.26 -7.77 1.21
CA VAL A 170 -1.02 -7.46 1.93
C VAL A 170 -0.65 -6.03 1.62
N ILE A 171 -0.71 -5.17 2.64
CA ILE A 171 -0.30 -3.77 2.51
C ILE A 171 1.14 -3.66 3.00
N ILE A 172 2.05 -3.48 2.05
CA ILE A 172 3.47 -3.26 2.28
C ILE A 172 3.68 -1.76 2.42
N ILE A 173 4.07 -1.32 3.62
CA ILE A 173 4.42 0.06 3.91
C ILE A 173 5.93 0.13 4.11
N ASP A 174 6.62 0.70 3.12
CA ASP A 174 8.05 0.98 3.22
C ASP A 174 8.31 2.35 3.83
N GLU A 175 9.49 2.51 4.42
CA GLU A 175 9.91 3.72 5.13
C GLU A 175 8.87 4.19 6.17
N PHE A 176 8.26 3.24 6.88
CA PHE A 176 7.16 3.51 7.83
C PHE A 176 7.53 4.56 8.88
N GLN A 177 8.80 4.63 9.26
CA GLN A 177 9.26 5.63 10.23
C GLN A 177 9.03 7.07 9.78
N PHE A 178 8.88 7.34 8.48
CA PHE A 178 8.59 8.68 7.96
C PHE A 178 7.18 9.15 8.29
N LEU A 179 6.25 8.24 8.61
CA LEU A 179 4.87 8.59 8.98
C LEU A 179 4.83 9.60 10.13
N SER A 180 5.54 9.33 11.22
CA SER A 180 5.52 10.18 12.41
C SER A 180 6.35 11.46 12.28
N HIS A 181 7.15 11.58 11.23
CA HIS A 181 8.10 12.69 11.04
C HIS A 181 7.63 13.69 10.00
N TYR A 182 6.96 13.19 8.96
CA TYR A 182 6.66 13.97 7.78
C TYR A 182 5.17 14.14 7.51
N VAL A 183 4.28 13.38 8.15
CA VAL A 183 2.83 13.63 8.00
C VAL A 183 2.37 14.59 9.10
N THR A 184 1.90 15.76 8.69
CA THR A 184 1.49 16.83 9.61
C THR A 184 -0.02 17.04 9.59
N ILE A 185 -0.62 17.22 10.77
CA ILE A 185 -2.04 17.60 10.91
C ILE A 185 -2.21 19.10 10.65
N ASP A 186 -1.18 19.87 10.99
CA ASP A 186 -1.12 21.32 10.85
C ASP A 186 -0.04 21.67 9.80
N PRO A 187 -0.41 22.36 8.70
CA PRO A 187 0.54 22.72 7.64
C PRO A 187 1.63 23.69 8.13
N GLN A 188 1.47 24.31 9.30
CA GLN A 188 2.45 25.25 9.88
C GLN A 188 3.40 24.62 10.91
N LYS A 189 3.20 23.35 11.32
CA LYS A 189 4.04 22.68 12.33
C LYS A 189 5.10 21.77 11.71
N ASN A 190 6.37 22.08 11.97
CA ASN A 190 7.49 21.17 11.76
C ASN A 190 7.77 20.39 13.05
N PHE A 191 7.69 19.06 13.01
CA PHE A 191 8.14 18.19 14.11
C PHE A 191 9.53 17.62 13.78
N HIS A 192 10.49 17.81 14.69
CA HIS A 192 11.79 17.16 14.63
C HIS A 192 11.86 16.06 15.71
N ILE A 193 11.67 14.81 15.28
CA ILE A 193 11.98 13.61 16.05
C ILE A 193 13.04 12.84 15.24
N ASN A 194 13.88 12.00 15.87
CA ASN A 194 14.85 11.18 15.15
C ASN A 194 14.23 9.80 14.82
N PRO A 195 14.12 9.39 13.53
CA PRO A 195 13.47 8.12 13.18
C PRO A 195 14.33 6.89 13.45
N CYS A 196 13.68 5.79 13.85
CA CYS A 196 14.24 4.44 13.83
C CYS A 196 13.73 3.70 12.57
N PRO A 197 14.59 3.17 11.68
CA PRO A 197 14.16 2.64 10.37
C PRO A 197 13.36 1.34 10.46
N ALA A 198 12.13 1.33 9.93
CA ALA A 198 11.21 0.17 9.95
C ALA A 198 10.36 0.10 8.67
N ALA A 199 10.09 -1.12 8.19
CA ALA A 199 9.03 -1.38 7.20
C ALA A 199 7.93 -2.22 7.85
N ILE A 200 6.66 -1.91 7.57
CA ILE A 200 5.52 -2.65 8.12
C ILE A 200 4.78 -3.33 7.00
N ILE A 201 4.57 -4.63 7.15
CA ILE A 201 3.67 -5.40 6.32
C ILE A 201 2.38 -5.63 7.10
N ASN A 202 1.32 -4.92 6.72
CA ASN A 202 0.04 -4.96 7.38
C ASN A 202 -0.90 -5.96 6.68
N CYS A 203 -1.42 -6.93 7.45
CA CYS A 203 -2.39 -7.90 6.95
C CYS A 203 -3.80 -7.45 7.37
N GLN A 204 -4.63 -7.10 6.40
CA GLN A 204 -6.00 -6.64 6.66
C GLN A 204 -6.96 -7.83 6.58
N ASN A 205 -6.98 -8.66 7.62
CA ASN A 205 -7.97 -9.74 7.72
C ASN A 205 -9.30 -9.19 8.26
N PRO A 206 -10.44 -9.48 7.61
CA PRO A 206 -11.73 -9.31 8.27
C PRO A 206 -11.79 -10.24 9.49
N ARG A 207 -12.14 -9.69 10.66
CA ARG A 207 -12.51 -10.50 11.83
C ARG A 207 -13.82 -11.23 11.54
#